data_AF-A0A067ESX3-F1
#
_entry.id   AF-A0A067ESX3-F1
#
_cell.length_a   1.000
_cell.length_b   1.000
_cell.length_c   1.000
_cell.angle_alpha   90.00
_cell.angle_beta   90.00
_cell.angle_gamma   90.00
#
_symmetry.space_group_name_H-M   'P 1'
#
loop_
_entity.id
_entity.type
_entity.pdbx_description
1 polymer ?
#
loop_
_entity_poly.entity_id
_entity_poly.type
_entity_poly.pdbx_seq_one_letter_code
_entity_poly.pdbx_strand_id
1 'polypeptide(L)'
;MCGIFAYLNYGVNRERRYILQVLFNGLRRLEYRGYDSAGICIDDSSSPSPLPSPSSSVNGCPPLVFRQEGNIESLVKSVYEEVAETELNLEESFSIHAGIAHTRWATHGEPAPRNSHPQTSGAGNEFLVVHNGVITNYEVLKETLIRHGFTFESETDTEVIPKLAKFVFDKANEEEGDQPVTFSQVVVEVMRHLEGAYALIFKSQHYPNELIACKRGSPLLLGVK
;
A
#
# COMPACT_ATOMS: atom_id res chain seq x y z
N MET A 1 7.47 -15.81 8.99
CA MET A 1 7.83 -15.31 7.65
C MET A 1 6.62 -14.59 7.09
N CYS A 2 6.76 -13.40 6.53
CA CYS A 2 5.63 -12.65 5.99
C CYS A 2 5.14 -13.15 4.61
N GLY A 3 3.97 -12.69 4.18
CA GLY A 3 3.37 -12.96 2.87
C GLY A 3 2.92 -11.67 2.17
N ILE A 4 3.28 -11.50 0.89
CA ILE A 4 2.78 -10.43 0.01
C ILE A 4 1.85 -11.06 -1.02
N PHE A 5 0.70 -10.44 -1.25
CA PHE A 5 -0.17 -10.76 -2.37
C PHE A 5 -0.71 -9.46 -2.98
N ALA A 6 -0.85 -9.42 -4.30
CA ALA A 6 -1.50 -8.33 -5.00
C ALA A 6 -2.34 -8.88 -6.14
N TYR A 7 -3.42 -8.19 -6.46
CA TYR A 7 -4.30 -8.52 -7.57
C TYR A 7 -4.56 -7.27 -8.40
N LEU A 8 -4.33 -7.38 -9.70
CA LEU A 8 -4.60 -6.32 -10.66
C LEU A 8 -5.46 -6.91 -11.78
N ASN A 9 -6.67 -6.38 -11.97
CA ASN A 9 -7.45 -6.62 -13.18
C ASN A 9 -7.29 -5.44 -14.13
N TYR A 10 -7.13 -5.71 -15.42
CA TYR A 10 -6.94 -4.70 -16.46
C TYR A 10 -7.81 -5.05 -17.66
N GLY A 11 -8.77 -4.18 -18.00
CA GLY A 11 -9.72 -4.42 -19.09
C GLY A 11 -10.70 -5.56 -18.80
N VAL A 12 -10.84 -5.99 -17.55
CA VAL A 12 -11.75 -7.04 -17.12
C VAL A 12 -12.55 -6.53 -15.92
N ASN A 13 -13.86 -6.39 -16.12
CA ASN A 13 -14.77 -5.92 -15.08
C ASN A 13 -14.83 -6.90 -13.91
N ARG A 14 -14.55 -6.39 -12.70
CA ARG A 14 -14.62 -7.14 -11.45
C ARG A 14 -15.33 -6.31 -10.39
N GLU A 15 -16.28 -6.92 -9.72
CA GLU A 15 -16.94 -6.32 -8.56
C GLU A 15 -15.98 -6.21 -7.37
N ARG A 16 -16.16 -5.18 -6.54
CA ARG A 16 -15.42 -5.00 -5.27
C ARG A 16 -15.45 -6.25 -4.41
N ARG A 17 -16.62 -6.91 -4.29
CA ARG A 17 -16.76 -8.18 -3.56
C ARG A 17 -15.82 -9.26 -4.07
N TYR A 18 -15.69 -9.39 -5.39
CA TYR A 18 -14.79 -10.36 -6.01
C TYR A 18 -13.33 -10.01 -5.73
N ILE A 19 -12.96 -8.74 -5.88
CA ILE A 19 -11.61 -8.24 -5.59
C ILE A 19 -11.21 -8.58 -4.14
N LEU A 20 -12.07 -8.27 -3.17
CA LEU A 20 -11.86 -8.60 -1.75
C LEU A 20 -11.64 -10.10 -1.55
N GLN A 21 -12.51 -10.95 -2.12
CA GLN A 21 -12.38 -12.39 -2.02
C GLN A 21 -11.05 -12.90 -2.60
N VAL A 22 -10.58 -12.34 -3.72
CA VAL A 22 -9.30 -12.70 -4.31
C VAL A 22 -8.14 -12.33 -3.38
N LEU A 23 -8.15 -11.13 -2.78
CA LEU A 23 -7.13 -10.71 -1.82
C LEU A 23 -7.13 -11.61 -0.58
N PHE A 24 -8.29 -11.87 0.03
CA PHE A 24 -8.39 -12.75 1.20
C PHE A 24 -7.92 -14.17 0.89
N ASN A 25 -8.34 -14.74 -0.23
CA ASN A 25 -7.88 -16.07 -0.64
C ASN A 25 -6.39 -16.11 -0.96
N GLY A 26 -5.83 -15.02 -1.48
CA GLY A 26 -4.39 -14.83 -1.63
C GLY A 26 -3.65 -14.90 -0.28
N LEU A 27 -4.16 -14.18 0.73
CA LEU A 27 -3.60 -14.23 2.08
C LEU A 27 -3.72 -15.61 2.72
N ARG A 28 -4.88 -16.28 2.59
CA ARG A 28 -5.10 -17.64 3.14
C ARG A 28 -4.07 -18.65 2.62
N ARG A 29 -3.69 -18.53 1.34
CA ARG A 29 -2.64 -19.36 0.72
C ARG A 29 -1.25 -19.09 1.25
N LEU A 30 -1.03 -17.99 1.97
CA LEU A 30 0.24 -17.59 2.55
C LEU A 30 0.32 -17.84 4.07
N GLU A 31 -0.77 -18.29 4.71
CA GLU A 31 -0.84 -18.53 6.17
C GLU A 31 0.26 -19.46 6.69
N TYR A 32 0.62 -20.48 5.91
CA TYR A 32 1.62 -21.49 6.29
C TYR A 32 3.00 -20.88 6.61
N ARG A 33 3.26 -19.63 6.20
CA ARG A 33 4.51 -18.90 6.50
C ARG A 33 4.55 -18.33 7.93
N GLY A 34 3.41 -18.31 8.62
CA GLY A 34 3.22 -17.77 9.97
C GLY A 34 3.12 -16.25 9.98
N TYR A 35 2.17 -15.71 10.75
CA TYR A 35 1.92 -14.27 10.86
C TYR A 35 1.21 -13.93 12.20
N ASP A 36 1.29 -12.67 12.62
CA ASP A 36 0.64 -12.12 13.80
C ASP A 36 -0.40 -11.02 13.47
N SER A 37 -0.34 -10.47 12.26
CA SER A 37 -1.34 -9.53 11.75
C SER A 37 -1.45 -9.56 10.24
N ALA A 38 -2.49 -8.92 9.70
CA ALA A 38 -2.74 -8.85 8.27
C ALA A 38 -3.43 -7.54 7.87
N GLY A 39 -3.37 -7.21 6.58
CA GLY A 39 -4.11 -6.08 6.04
C GLY A 39 -4.22 -6.10 4.53
N ILE A 40 -5.14 -5.29 4.01
CA ILE A 40 -5.41 -5.13 2.58
C ILE A 40 -5.65 -3.67 2.24
N CYS A 41 -5.48 -3.33 0.97
CA CYS A 41 -5.88 -2.05 0.42
C CYS A 41 -6.57 -2.23 -0.93
N ILE A 42 -7.65 -1.46 -1.13
CA ILE A 42 -8.46 -1.41 -2.35
C ILE A 42 -8.87 0.05 -2.65
N ASP A 43 -9.24 0.34 -3.89
CA ASP A 43 -9.80 1.64 -4.26
C ASP A 43 -11.23 1.86 -3.72
N ASP A 44 -11.51 3.10 -3.32
CA ASP A 44 -12.80 3.55 -2.79
C ASP A 44 -13.87 3.77 -3.88
N SER A 45 -13.48 4.12 -5.11
CA SER A 45 -14.42 4.25 -6.22
C SER A 45 -13.75 3.93 -7.56
N SER A 46 -14.58 3.51 -8.51
CA SER A 46 -14.21 3.08 -9.87
C SER A 46 -13.85 4.25 -10.79
N SER A 47 -14.34 5.45 -10.47
CA SER A 47 -14.03 6.67 -11.20
C SER A 47 -12.88 7.43 -10.53
N PRO A 48 -11.73 7.62 -11.21
CA PRO A 48 -10.81 8.68 -10.80
C PRO A 48 -11.59 9.99 -10.96
N SER A 49 -11.89 10.69 -9.87
CA SER A 49 -12.64 11.96 -9.91
C SER A 49 -12.02 12.88 -10.96
N PRO A 50 -12.72 13.19 -12.07
CA PRO A 50 -12.18 14.05 -13.10
C PRO A 50 -12.42 15.51 -12.72
N LEU A 51 -11.33 16.27 -12.67
CA LEU A 51 -11.22 17.73 -12.68
C LEU A 51 -11.39 18.49 -11.34
N PRO A 52 -10.58 19.55 -11.13
CA PRO A 52 -10.52 20.33 -9.90
C PRO A 52 -11.74 21.22 -9.75
N SER A 53 -12.41 21.12 -8.60
CA SER A 53 -13.25 22.18 -8.07
C SER A 53 -12.37 23.08 -7.20
N PRO A 54 -12.35 24.41 -7.37
CA PRO A 54 -11.37 25.31 -6.76
C PRO A 54 -11.48 25.48 -5.23
N SER A 55 -12.25 24.64 -4.52
CA SER A 55 -12.55 24.78 -3.09
C SER A 55 -12.23 23.54 -2.24
N SER A 56 -11.73 22.45 -2.80
CA SER A 56 -11.34 21.25 -2.04
C SER A 56 -9.91 20.85 -2.36
N SER A 57 -9.05 20.97 -1.36
CA SER A 57 -7.67 20.52 -1.41
C SER A 57 -7.62 19.00 -1.23
N VAL A 58 -6.87 18.34 -2.11
CA VAL A 58 -6.61 16.89 -2.24
C VAL A 58 -7.63 16.13 -3.10
N ASN A 59 -7.19 15.81 -4.32
CA ASN A 59 -7.94 15.17 -5.40
C ASN A 59 -7.87 13.63 -5.29
N GLY A 60 -9.03 12.97 -5.45
CA GLY A 60 -9.20 11.52 -5.41
C GLY A 60 -9.72 11.02 -4.06
N CYS A 61 -10.66 10.07 -4.06
CA CYS A 61 -10.96 9.34 -2.82
C CYS A 61 -9.72 8.49 -2.47
N PRO A 62 -9.15 8.66 -1.26
CA PRO A 62 -7.98 7.90 -0.87
C PRO A 62 -8.29 6.40 -0.89
N PRO A 63 -7.33 5.53 -1.27
CA PRO A 63 -7.52 4.10 -1.18
C PRO A 63 -7.90 3.69 0.24
N LEU A 64 -8.82 2.75 0.36
CA LEU A 64 -9.26 2.18 1.62
C LEU A 64 -8.20 1.21 2.13
N VAL A 65 -7.86 1.31 3.41
CA VAL A 65 -6.81 0.50 4.04
C VAL A 65 -7.38 -0.16 5.28
N PHE A 66 -7.43 -1.49 5.25
CA PHE A 66 -7.93 -2.30 6.36
C PHE A 66 -6.78 -3.07 6.97
N ARG A 67 -6.63 -2.99 8.29
CA ARG A 67 -5.53 -3.61 9.03
C ARG A 67 -6.05 -4.20 10.32
N GLN A 68 -5.67 -5.43 10.63
CA GLN A 68 -6.18 -6.15 11.79
C GLN A 68 -5.08 -7.03 12.40
N GLU A 69 -4.98 -6.99 13.73
CA GLU A 69 -4.18 -7.94 14.50
C GLU A 69 -4.88 -9.30 14.57
N GLY A 70 -4.11 -10.38 14.56
CA GLY A 70 -4.58 -11.74 14.66
C GLY A 70 -4.64 -12.46 13.32
N ASN A 71 -5.57 -13.40 13.20
CA ASN A 71 -5.67 -14.26 12.02
C ASN A 71 -6.40 -13.56 10.85
N ILE A 72 -6.40 -14.20 9.67
CA ILE A 72 -7.04 -13.62 8.48
C ILE A 72 -8.55 -13.52 8.64
N GLU A 73 -9.19 -14.43 9.39
CA GLU A 73 -10.62 -14.37 9.63
C GLU A 73 -11.02 -13.17 10.50
N SER A 74 -10.16 -12.75 11.44
CA SER A 74 -10.31 -11.48 12.17
C SER A 74 -10.30 -10.30 11.21
N LEU A 75 -9.36 -10.27 10.25
CA LEU A 75 -9.32 -9.21 9.21
C LEU A 75 -10.58 -9.23 8.34
N VAL A 76 -10.99 -10.41 7.86
CA VAL A 76 -12.18 -10.55 7.02
C VAL A 76 -13.42 -10.02 7.73
N LYS A 77 -13.60 -10.38 9.01
CA LYS A 77 -14.70 -9.89 9.82
C LYS A 77 -14.67 -8.36 9.94
N SER A 78 -13.53 -7.79 10.33
CA SER A 78 -13.36 -6.34 10.48
C SER A 78 -13.65 -5.58 9.19
N VAL A 79 -13.19 -6.08 8.03
CA VAL A 79 -13.47 -5.44 6.74
C VAL A 79 -14.97 -5.41 6.45
N TYR A 80 -15.69 -6.51 6.68
CA TYR A 80 -17.13 -6.56 6.41
C TYR A 80 -17.95 -5.74 7.41
N GLU A 81 -17.49 -5.60 8.66
CA GLU A 81 -18.08 -4.68 9.64
C GLU A 81 -17.93 -3.22 9.18
N GLU A 82 -16.71 -2.81 8.81
CA GLU A 82 -16.44 -1.45 8.34
C GLU A 82 -17.20 -1.14 7.03
N VAL A 83 -17.24 -2.09 6.08
CA VAL A 83 -18.03 -1.96 4.84
C VAL A 83 -19.53 -1.75 5.13
N ALA A 84 -20.07 -2.41 6.15
CA ALA A 84 -21.47 -2.26 6.54
C ALA A 84 -21.72 -0.90 7.23
N GLU A 85 -20.77 -0.44 8.04
CA GLU A 85 -20.84 0.86 8.73
C GLU A 85 -20.72 2.05 7.76
N THR A 86 -19.86 1.95 6.74
CA THR A 86 -19.64 3.01 5.75
C THR A 86 -20.56 2.91 4.54
N GLU A 87 -21.48 1.95 4.50
CA GLU A 87 -22.37 1.66 3.37
C GLU A 87 -21.60 1.48 2.03
N LEU A 88 -20.41 0.90 2.08
CA LEU A 88 -19.55 0.77 0.89
C LEU A 88 -20.17 -0.21 -0.12
N ASN A 89 -20.35 0.25 -1.36
CA ASN A 89 -20.98 -0.56 -2.41
C ASN A 89 -20.09 -1.74 -2.84
N LEU A 90 -20.42 -2.94 -2.37
CA LEU A 90 -19.71 -4.17 -2.74
C LEU A 90 -19.93 -4.63 -4.18
N GLU A 91 -20.96 -4.10 -4.86
CA GLU A 91 -21.35 -4.44 -6.23
C GLU A 91 -20.79 -3.46 -7.25
N GLU A 92 -20.06 -2.43 -6.80
CA GLU A 92 -19.33 -1.53 -7.68
C GLU A 92 -18.30 -2.30 -8.52
N SER A 93 -18.29 -2.02 -9.82
CA SER A 93 -17.51 -2.77 -10.81
C SER A 93 -16.34 -1.95 -11.33
N PHE A 94 -15.17 -2.58 -11.36
CA PHE A 94 -13.90 -1.98 -11.77
C PHE A 94 -13.41 -2.65 -13.05
N SER A 95 -13.27 -1.89 -14.13
CA SER A 95 -12.63 -2.38 -15.36
C SER A 95 -11.12 -2.52 -15.20
N ILE A 96 -10.54 -1.63 -14.40
CA ILE A 96 -9.16 -1.64 -13.95
C ILE A 96 -9.14 -1.39 -12.45
N HIS A 97 -8.41 -2.21 -11.70
CA HIS A 97 -8.23 -2.05 -10.25
C HIS A 97 -6.92 -2.70 -9.82
N ALA A 98 -6.31 -2.13 -8.78
CA ALA A 98 -5.09 -2.66 -8.18
C ALA A 98 -5.26 -2.80 -6.67
N GLY A 99 -5.34 -4.03 -6.16
CA GLY A 99 -5.40 -4.33 -4.74
C GLY A 99 -4.08 -4.92 -4.23
N ILE A 100 -3.68 -4.54 -3.01
CA ILE A 100 -2.52 -5.10 -2.32
C ILE A 100 -2.93 -5.68 -0.97
N ALA A 101 -2.22 -6.73 -0.54
CA ALA A 101 -2.52 -7.49 0.65
C ALA A 101 -1.24 -8.02 1.31
N HIS A 102 -1.24 -8.10 2.64
CA HIS A 102 -0.09 -8.57 3.40
C HIS A 102 -0.47 -9.39 4.63
N THR A 103 0.34 -10.41 4.93
CA THR A 103 0.42 -11.04 6.25
C THR A 103 1.79 -10.76 6.85
N ARG A 104 1.80 -10.29 8.09
CA ARG A 104 2.99 -9.79 8.78
C ARG A 104 3.41 -10.73 9.90
N TRP A 105 4.71 -10.90 10.04
CA TRP A 105 5.36 -11.45 11.23
C TRP A 105 6.27 -10.36 11.79
N ALA A 106 5.94 -9.83 12.95
CA ALA A 106 6.58 -8.68 13.55
C ALA A 106 8.08 -8.91 13.79
N THR A 107 8.90 -7.97 13.30
CA THR A 107 10.34 -7.87 13.60
C THR A 107 10.65 -6.59 14.36
N HIS A 108 9.99 -5.49 14.00
CA HIS A 108 10.02 -4.19 14.68
C HIS A 108 8.61 -3.77 15.08
N GLY A 109 8.38 -3.38 16.33
CA GLY A 109 7.06 -3.00 16.84
C GLY A 109 6.12 -4.18 17.07
N GLU A 110 5.25 -4.04 18.07
CA GLU A 110 4.29 -5.09 18.44
C GLU A 110 3.25 -5.38 17.32
N PRO A 111 2.64 -6.58 17.31
CA PRO A 111 1.45 -6.82 16.50
C PRO A 111 0.35 -5.82 16.86
N ALA A 112 -0.04 -4.99 15.89
CA ALA A 112 -1.10 -4.00 16.05
C ALA A 112 -1.56 -3.53 14.66
N PRO A 113 -2.80 -3.02 14.50
CA PRO A 113 -3.25 -2.44 13.23
C PRO A 113 -2.30 -1.36 12.69
N ARG A 114 -1.79 -0.47 13.55
CA ARG A 114 -0.82 0.59 13.17
C ARG A 114 0.51 0.06 12.60
N ASN A 115 0.96 -1.10 13.06
CA ASN A 115 2.21 -1.74 12.63
C ASN A 115 1.97 -2.74 11.48
N SER A 116 0.72 -3.07 11.18
CA SER A 116 0.35 -3.96 10.08
C SER A 116 0.51 -3.25 8.74
N HIS A 117 0.80 -4.02 7.69
CA HIS A 117 0.86 -3.50 6.34
C HIS A 117 -0.53 -3.59 5.69
N PRO A 118 -0.84 -2.78 4.65
CA PRO A 118 0.02 -1.78 4.01
C PRO A 118 0.38 -0.60 4.91
N GLN A 119 1.64 -0.15 4.86
CA GLN A 119 2.05 1.12 5.49
C GLN A 119 1.77 2.29 4.55
N THR A 120 1.43 3.44 5.12
CA THR A 120 1.01 4.65 4.39
C THR A 120 2.00 5.80 4.56
N SER A 121 2.04 6.71 3.57
CA SER A 121 2.81 7.94 3.65
C SER A 121 2.20 8.97 4.61
N GLY A 122 0.91 8.84 4.95
CA GLY A 122 0.20 9.71 5.89
C GLY A 122 -1.32 9.58 5.75
N ALA A 123 -2.07 10.50 6.35
CA ALA A 123 -3.54 10.46 6.42
C ALA A 123 -4.26 10.38 5.07
N GLY A 124 -3.64 10.87 3.99
CA GLY A 124 -4.22 10.86 2.64
C GLY A 124 -3.97 9.58 1.84
N ASN A 125 -3.28 8.57 2.39
CA ASN A 125 -2.94 7.32 1.69
C ASN A 125 -2.31 7.53 0.29
N GLU A 126 -1.52 8.59 0.15
CA GLU A 126 -0.94 8.98 -1.14
C GLU A 126 -0.02 7.91 -1.72
N PHE A 127 0.79 7.29 -0.86
CA PHE A 127 1.64 6.14 -1.18
C PHE A 127 1.45 5.04 -0.13
N LEU A 128 1.31 3.82 -0.62
CA LEU A 128 1.04 2.62 0.18
C LEU A 128 2.03 1.53 -0.21
N VAL A 129 2.57 0.83 0.79
CA VAL A 129 3.59 -0.21 0.58
C VAL A 129 3.30 -1.45 1.42
N VAL A 130 3.41 -2.62 0.79
CA VAL A 130 3.57 -3.91 1.49
C VAL A 130 5.01 -4.39 1.35
N HIS A 131 5.59 -4.88 2.45
CA HIS A 131 7.01 -5.19 2.56
C HIS A 131 7.28 -6.54 3.22
N ASN A 132 8.15 -7.34 2.59
CA ASN A 132 8.73 -8.55 3.16
C ASN A 132 10.25 -8.41 3.22
N GLY A 133 10.80 -8.28 4.42
CA GLY A 133 12.24 -8.07 4.58
C GLY A 133 12.55 -7.20 5.78
N VAL A 134 13.75 -6.62 5.75
CA VAL A 134 14.21 -5.63 6.71
C VAL A 134 14.95 -4.52 5.97
N ILE A 135 14.57 -3.27 6.24
CA ILE A 135 15.31 -2.08 5.81
C ILE A 135 16.35 -1.75 6.86
N THR A 136 17.63 -2.03 6.60
CA THR A 136 18.68 -1.97 7.63
C THR A 136 19.08 -0.55 8.02
N ASN A 137 18.82 0.43 7.15
CA ASN A 137 19.15 1.84 7.37
C ASN A 137 17.91 2.71 7.70
N TYR A 138 16.82 2.10 8.17
CA TYR A 138 15.54 2.81 8.40
C TYR A 138 15.67 3.95 9.41
N GLU A 139 16.54 3.85 10.44
CA GLU A 139 16.72 4.91 11.43
C GLU A 139 17.23 6.22 10.80
N VAL A 140 18.24 6.11 9.93
CA VAL A 140 18.82 7.25 9.21
C VAL A 140 17.79 7.90 8.28
N LEU A 141 17.00 7.08 7.58
CA LEU A 141 15.92 7.56 6.72
C LEU A 141 14.82 8.24 7.54
N LYS A 142 14.42 7.64 8.67
CA LYS A 142 13.39 8.17 9.57
C LYS A 142 13.79 9.53 10.12
N GLU A 143 15.01 9.67 10.64
CA GLU A 143 15.51 10.97 11.11
C GLU A 143 15.52 12.03 10.00
N THR A 144 15.94 11.65 8.80
CA THR A 144 16.00 12.56 7.66
C THR A 144 14.60 13.04 7.26
N LEU A 145 13.62 12.15 7.22
CA LEU A 145 12.23 12.48 6.90
C LEU A 145 11.58 13.33 8.00
N ILE A 146 11.86 13.06 9.27
CA ILE A 146 11.40 13.90 10.39
C ILE A 146 11.92 15.34 10.27
N ARG A 147 13.19 15.52 9.89
CA ARG A 147 13.76 16.87 9.63
C ARG A 147 13.07 17.60 8.47
N HIS A 148 12.48 16.86 7.53
CA HIS A 148 11.67 17.41 6.43
C HIS A 148 10.17 17.47 6.76
N GLY A 149 9.79 17.34 8.04
CA GLY A 149 8.41 17.58 8.51
C GLY A 149 7.48 16.36 8.49
N PHE A 150 7.98 15.16 8.17
CA PHE A 150 7.16 13.95 8.23
C PHE A 150 6.96 13.47 9.67
N THR A 151 5.73 13.09 10.00
CA THR A 151 5.38 12.40 11.25
C THR A 151 5.35 10.88 11.01
N PHE A 152 5.62 10.09 12.04
CA PHE A 152 5.58 8.62 12.00
C PHE A 152 4.57 8.10 13.03
N GLU A 153 3.81 7.09 12.63
CA GLU A 153 2.69 6.53 13.41
C GLU A 153 2.95 5.09 13.84
N SER A 154 3.90 4.42 13.19
CA SER A 154 4.29 3.03 13.46
C SER A 154 5.72 2.94 14.00
N GLU A 155 6.01 1.77 14.54
CA GLU A 155 7.34 1.39 15.01
C GLU A 155 8.08 0.53 13.97
N THR A 156 7.54 0.42 12.75
CA THR A 156 8.06 -0.46 11.71
C THR A 156 9.15 0.23 10.88
N ASP A 157 10.13 -0.54 10.45
CA ASP A 157 11.09 -0.13 9.44
C ASP A 157 10.41 0.15 8.08
N THR A 158 9.29 -0.50 7.79
CA THR A 158 8.53 -0.32 6.55
C THR A 158 7.99 1.10 6.34
N GLU A 159 7.59 1.82 7.40
CA GLU A 159 6.90 3.11 7.26
C GLU A 159 7.78 4.21 6.64
N VAL A 160 9.10 4.07 6.70
CA VAL A 160 10.02 5.01 6.03
C VAL A 160 9.87 4.95 4.52
N ILE A 161 9.44 3.81 3.95
CA ILE A 161 9.36 3.59 2.51
C ILE A 161 8.27 4.44 1.85
N PRO A 162 6.98 4.37 2.25
CA PRO A 162 5.95 5.21 1.64
C PRO A 162 6.17 6.70 1.93
N LYS A 163 6.72 7.07 3.11
CA LYS A 163 7.08 8.47 3.38
C LYS A 163 8.21 8.97 2.51
N LEU A 164 9.23 8.15 2.25
CA LEU A 164 10.29 8.47 1.31
C LEU A 164 9.76 8.59 -0.12
N ALA A 165 8.82 7.72 -0.54
CA ALA A 165 8.17 7.84 -1.84
C ALA A 165 7.41 9.16 -1.98
N LYS A 166 6.66 9.57 -0.95
CA LYS A 166 6.03 10.88 -0.92
C LYS A 166 7.05 12.03 -0.99
N PHE A 167 8.12 11.98 -0.20
CA PHE A 167 9.17 12.99 -0.23
C PHE A 167 9.81 13.15 -1.62
N VAL A 168 10.13 12.04 -2.28
CA VAL A 168 10.68 12.03 -3.65
C VAL A 168 9.67 12.61 -4.65
N PHE A 169 8.40 12.23 -4.55
CA PHE A 169 7.34 12.75 -5.42
C PHE A 169 7.13 14.25 -5.24
N ASP A 170 7.02 14.73 -3.99
CA ASP A 170 6.82 16.14 -3.67
C ASP A 170 8.00 16.98 -4.22
N LYS A 171 9.25 16.53 -4.00
CA LYS A 171 10.44 17.20 -4.55
C LYS A 171 10.47 17.25 -6.08
N ALA A 172 10.12 16.15 -6.74
CA ALA A 172 10.12 16.08 -8.19
C ALA A 172 9.04 16.98 -8.82
N ASN A 173 7.98 17.32 -8.09
CA ASN A 173 6.95 18.26 -8.53
C ASN A 173 7.26 19.72 -8.18
N GLU A 174 8.15 19.98 -7.21
CA GLU A 174 8.66 21.33 -6.91
C GLU A 174 9.69 21.82 -7.95
N GLU A 175 10.48 20.90 -8.50
CA GLU A 175 11.42 21.18 -9.58
C GLU A 175 10.63 21.39 -10.88
N GLU A 176 10.35 22.66 -11.25
CA GLU A 176 9.59 23.10 -12.44
C GLU A 176 9.98 22.38 -13.75
N GLY A 177 9.43 21.18 -13.95
CA GLY A 177 9.51 20.41 -15.16
C GLY A 177 8.14 20.32 -15.83
N ASP A 178 8.11 20.50 -17.15
CA ASP A 178 6.88 20.40 -17.96
C ASP A 178 6.22 19.00 -17.95
N GLN A 179 6.88 17.98 -17.38
CA GLN A 179 6.41 16.61 -17.37
C GLN A 179 6.21 16.06 -15.96
N PRO A 180 5.05 15.43 -15.67
CA PRO A 180 4.83 14.78 -14.38
C PRO A 180 5.81 13.61 -14.20
N VAL A 181 6.39 13.51 -13.02
CA VAL A 181 7.26 12.39 -12.65
C VAL A 181 6.47 11.08 -12.71
N THR A 182 7.01 10.06 -13.37
CA THR A 182 6.34 8.74 -13.48
C THR A 182 6.49 7.93 -12.19
N PHE A 183 5.57 7.00 -11.95
CA PHE A 183 5.63 6.16 -10.75
C PHE A 183 6.94 5.37 -10.67
N SER A 184 7.41 4.86 -11.81
CA SER A 184 8.67 4.13 -11.91
C SER A 184 9.88 4.98 -11.52
N GLN A 185 9.90 6.27 -11.88
CA GLN A 185 10.99 7.19 -11.50
C GLN A 185 11.01 7.44 -9.99
N VAL A 186 9.84 7.69 -9.39
CA VAL A 186 9.71 7.86 -7.93
C VAL A 186 10.25 6.61 -7.22
N VAL A 187 9.78 5.43 -7.61
CA VAL A 187 10.18 4.18 -6.95
C VAL A 187 11.66 3.87 -7.19
N VAL A 188 12.18 4.05 -8.40
CA VAL A 188 13.62 3.85 -8.69
C VAL A 188 14.49 4.74 -7.79
N GLU A 189 14.09 5.99 -7.58
CA GLU A 189 14.80 6.88 -6.68
C GLU A 189 14.70 6.40 -5.23
N VAL A 190 13.51 6.02 -4.74
CA VAL A 190 13.35 5.39 -3.40
C VAL A 190 14.29 4.20 -3.23
N MET A 191 14.37 3.30 -4.23
CA MET A 191 15.19 2.10 -4.16
C MET A 191 16.69 2.38 -4.00
N ARG A 192 17.19 3.56 -4.44
CA ARG A 192 18.59 3.96 -4.28
C ARG A 192 18.99 4.20 -2.83
N HIS A 193 18.03 4.62 -1.99
CA HIS A 193 18.27 4.95 -0.59
C HIS A 193 18.03 3.76 0.36
N LEU A 194 17.40 2.67 -0.11
CA LEU A 194 17.08 1.53 0.75
C LEU A 194 18.25 0.55 0.86
N GLU A 195 18.65 0.24 2.10
CA GLU A 195 19.60 -0.82 2.46
C GLU A 195 18.89 -2.06 3.05
N GLY A 196 19.53 -3.23 2.99
CA GLY A 196 18.95 -4.49 3.47
C GLY A 196 18.37 -5.40 2.36
N ALA A 197 17.49 -6.31 2.76
CA ALA A 197 16.87 -7.30 1.89
C ALA A 197 15.34 -7.20 2.00
N TYR A 198 14.67 -7.05 0.86
CA TYR A 198 13.25 -6.72 0.79
C TYR A 198 12.59 -7.25 -0.49
N ALA A 199 11.28 -7.44 -0.41
CA ALA A 199 10.34 -7.48 -1.53
C ALA A 199 9.24 -6.47 -1.21
N LEU A 200 8.88 -5.64 -2.19
CA LEU A 200 8.00 -4.49 -2.05
C LEU A 200 6.95 -4.49 -3.16
N ILE A 201 5.73 -4.09 -2.84
CA ILE A 201 4.74 -3.63 -3.83
C ILE A 201 4.25 -2.26 -3.40
N PHE A 202 4.37 -1.29 -4.29
CA PHE A 202 3.89 0.08 -4.15
C PHE A 202 2.54 0.25 -4.85
N LYS A 203 1.65 1.02 -4.21
CA LYS A 203 0.42 1.57 -4.78
C LYS A 203 0.37 3.06 -4.45
N SER A 204 -0.21 3.87 -5.32
CA SER A 204 -0.38 5.30 -5.07
C SER A 204 -1.65 5.82 -5.71
N GLN A 205 -2.30 6.81 -5.08
CA GLN A 205 -3.45 7.49 -5.68
C GLN A 205 -3.05 8.43 -6.82
N HIS A 206 -1.80 8.90 -6.84
CA HIS A 206 -1.25 9.76 -7.90
C HIS A 206 -1.03 8.98 -9.20
N TYR A 207 -0.89 7.65 -9.09
CA TYR A 207 -0.69 6.71 -10.19
C TYR A 207 -1.78 5.63 -10.16
N PRO A 208 -3.05 6.00 -10.39
CA PRO A 208 -4.16 5.07 -10.29
C PRO A 208 -3.96 3.94 -11.29
N ASN A 209 -4.40 2.73 -10.92
CA ASN A 209 -4.29 1.51 -11.72
C ASN A 209 -2.86 0.98 -11.95
N GLU A 210 -1.85 1.57 -11.32
CA GLU A 210 -0.46 1.09 -11.40
C GLU A 210 -0.03 0.41 -10.10
N LEU A 211 0.82 -0.61 -10.25
CA LEU A 211 1.58 -1.22 -9.15
C LEU A 211 3.04 -1.33 -9.57
N ILE A 212 3.95 -0.93 -8.68
CA ILE A 212 5.38 -1.15 -8.88
C ILE A 212 5.87 -2.19 -7.88
N ALA A 213 6.43 -3.27 -8.41
CA ALA A 213 6.99 -4.37 -7.62
C ALA A 213 8.53 -4.31 -7.66
N CYS A 214 9.18 -4.42 -6.50
CA CYS A 214 10.65 -4.40 -6.40
C CYS A 214 11.14 -5.52 -5.48
N LYS A 215 12.32 -6.07 -5.75
CA LYS A 215 12.95 -7.06 -4.86
C LYS A 215 14.46 -6.93 -4.81
N ARG A 216 15.02 -7.19 -3.63
CA ARG A 216 16.45 -7.40 -3.39
C ARG A 216 16.60 -8.42 -2.28
N GLY A 217 17.07 -9.64 -2.58
CA GLY A 217 17.28 -10.70 -1.58
C GLY A 217 16.02 -11.40 -1.04
N SER A 218 14.80 -10.90 -1.30
CA SER A 218 13.53 -11.57 -0.95
C SER A 218 12.77 -12.03 -2.20
N PRO A 219 12.11 -13.22 -2.20
CA PRO A 219 11.38 -13.72 -3.37
C PRO A 219 10.15 -12.86 -3.71
N LEU A 220 9.93 -12.62 -5.00
CA LEU A 220 8.72 -12.00 -5.55
C LEU A 220 8.51 -12.53 -6.98
N LEU A 221 7.27 -12.85 -7.32
CA LEU A 221 6.88 -13.39 -8.63
C LEU A 221 5.60 -12.73 -9.12
N LEU A 222 5.44 -12.67 -10.45
CA LEU A 222 4.24 -12.13 -11.11
C LEU A 222 3.57 -13.26 -11.89
N GLY A 223 2.30 -13.52 -11.59
CA GLY A 223 1.44 -14.39 -12.40
C GLY A 223 0.64 -13.55 -13.39
N VAL A 224 0.55 -14.01 -14.64
CA VAL A 224 -0.25 -13.36 -15.69
C VAL A 224 -1.24 -14.39 -16.22
N LYS A 225 -2.51 -13.98 -16.37
CA LYS A 225 -3.61 -14.82 -16.88
C LYS A 225 -4.42 -14.07 -17.91
#